data_AF-A0A6I2GMW4-F1
#
_entry.id   AF-A0A6I2GMW4-F1
#
_cell.length_a   1.000
_cell.length_b   1.000
_cell.length_c   1.000
_cell.angle_alpha   90.00
_cell.angle_beta   90.00
_cell.angle_gamma   90.00
#
_symmetry.space_group_name_H-M   'P 1'
#
loop_
_entity.id
_entity.type
_entity.pdbx_description
1 polymer ?
#
loop_
_entity_poly.entity_id
_entity_poly.type
_entity_poly.pdbx_seq_one_letter_code
_entity_poly.pdbx_strand_id
1 'polypeptide(L)'
;MSLFVRELMLRDVAVLEPRTPLREAAAAMARSPRGLLVIADEDRIHGLVTLRQLVFGAEAAAQGHPVHGVGDLAHPRFLVTWEREPLEELAARLVQAGVRCAVVLGEGGGVAGLITTLELANAAKRRRRGLRAVDVASEDSFPASDAPSWTGALAG
;
A
#
# COMPACT_ATOMS: atom_id res chain seq x y z
N MET A 1 -4.16 -3.35 18.87
CA MET A 1 -4.67 -2.30 17.98
C MET A 1 -4.61 -2.80 16.54
N SER A 2 -5.76 -2.84 15.86
CA SER A 2 -5.86 -3.12 14.43
C SER A 2 -5.38 -1.91 13.64
N LEU A 3 -4.68 -2.13 12.53
CA LEU A 3 -4.30 -1.06 11.60
C LEU A 3 -5.46 -0.84 10.63
N PHE A 4 -5.70 0.41 10.25
CA PHE A 4 -6.66 0.76 9.21
C PHE A 4 -5.97 1.00 7.87
N VAL A 5 -6.73 0.85 6.78
CA VAL A 5 -6.24 1.09 5.41
C VAL A 5 -5.61 2.48 5.26
N ARG A 6 -6.24 3.54 5.80
CA ARG A 6 -5.75 4.93 5.74
C ARG A 6 -4.33 5.15 6.26
N GLU A 7 -3.84 4.26 7.13
CA GLU A 7 -2.53 4.37 7.75
C GLU A 7 -1.40 3.87 6.85
N LEU A 8 -1.72 3.08 5.82
CA LEU A 8 -0.75 2.43 4.94
C LEU A 8 -1.00 2.66 3.46
N MET A 9 -2.17 3.18 3.09
CA MET A 9 -2.49 3.49 1.70
C MET A 9 -1.53 4.53 1.11
N LEU A 10 -1.28 4.41 -0.18
CA LEU A 10 -0.62 5.42 -0.98
C LEU A 10 -1.63 6.53 -1.28
N ARG A 11 -1.30 7.75 -0.88
CA ARG A 11 -2.15 8.94 -1.10
C ARG A 11 -1.85 9.62 -2.43
N ASP A 12 -0.60 9.60 -2.85
CA ASP A 12 -0.16 10.17 -4.13
C ASP A 12 -0.39 9.16 -5.26
N VAL A 13 -1.65 9.02 -5.65
CA VAL A 13 -2.10 8.12 -6.71
C VAL A 13 -2.60 8.96 -7.86
N ALA A 14 -2.01 8.77 -9.03
CA ALA A 14 -2.49 9.40 -10.24
C ALA A 14 -3.84 8.80 -10.64
N VAL A 15 -4.88 9.63 -10.60
CA VAL A 15 -6.23 9.36 -11.13
C VAL A 15 -6.37 10.09 -12.46
N LEU A 16 -6.71 9.38 -13.53
CA LEU A 16 -6.85 9.92 -14.88
C LEU A 16 -8.23 9.61 -15.44
N GLU A 17 -8.73 10.51 -16.28
CA GLU A 17 -9.96 10.33 -17.04
C GLU A 17 -9.81 9.24 -18.11
N PRO A 18 -10.86 8.49 -18.47
CA PRO A 18 -10.79 7.44 -19.49
C PRO A 18 -10.28 7.94 -20.86
N ARG A 19 -10.58 9.20 -21.19
CA ARG A 19 -10.17 9.85 -22.45
C ARG A 19 -8.78 10.48 -22.40
N THR A 20 -8.06 10.39 -21.28
CA THR A 20 -6.69 10.91 -21.19
C THR A 20 -5.79 10.25 -22.26
N PRO A 21 -5.04 11.04 -23.06
CA PRO A 21 -4.16 10.50 -24.10
C PRO A 21 -3.03 9.63 -23.54
N LEU A 22 -2.59 8.63 -24.31
CA LEU A 22 -1.52 7.70 -23.90
C LEU A 22 -0.22 8.41 -23.51
N ARG A 23 0.15 9.50 -24.19
CA ARG A 23 1.35 10.30 -23.87
C ARG A 23 1.30 10.87 -22.45
N GLU A 24 0.12 11.32 -22.02
CA GLU A 24 -0.09 11.93 -20.71
C GLU A 24 -0.16 10.86 -19.63
N ALA A 25 -0.82 9.74 -19.94
CA ALA A 25 -0.79 8.55 -19.11
C ALA A 25 0.64 8.03 -18.91
N ALA A 26 1.48 8.05 -19.95
CA ALA A 26 2.89 7.67 -19.84
C ALA A 26 3.69 8.61 -18.94
N ALA A 27 3.48 9.92 -19.05
CA ALA A 27 4.10 10.89 -18.16
C ALA A 27 3.66 10.69 -16.70
N ALA A 28 2.37 10.42 -16.45
CA ALA A 28 1.85 10.09 -15.13
C ALA A 28 2.44 8.77 -14.60
N MET A 29 2.53 7.74 -15.45
CA MET A 29 3.11 6.44 -15.12
C MET A 29 4.55 6.56 -14.65
N ALA A 30 5.36 7.38 -15.33
CA ALA A 30 6.76 7.61 -14.98
C ALA A 30 6.95 8.26 -13.60
N ARG A 31 5.95 9.02 -13.12
CA ARG A 31 5.96 9.64 -11.78
C ARG A 31 5.31 8.75 -10.72
N SER A 32 4.61 7.69 -11.11
CA SER A 32 3.86 6.86 -10.17
C SER A 32 4.80 5.92 -9.37
N PRO A 33 4.74 5.92 -8.03
CA PRO A 33 5.67 5.17 -7.17
C PRO A 33 5.51 3.64 -7.27
N ARG A 34 4.39 3.15 -7.82
CA ARG A 34 4.07 1.72 -7.96
C ARG A 34 3.82 1.27 -9.40
N GLY A 35 4.01 2.15 -10.37
CA GLY A 35 3.67 1.87 -11.77
C GLY A 35 2.19 1.51 -11.98
N LEU A 36 1.29 2.20 -11.27
CA LEU A 36 -0.16 2.00 -11.30
C LEU A 36 -0.86 3.35 -11.45
N LEU A 37 -1.83 3.40 -12.37
CA LEU A 37 -2.73 4.54 -12.57
C LEU A 37 -4.17 4.08 -12.30
N VAL A 38 -4.94 4.90 -11.61
CA VAL A 38 -6.38 4.70 -11.46
C VAL A 38 -7.07 5.43 -12.59
N ILE A 39 -7.97 4.75 -13.30
CA ILE A 39 -8.79 5.35 -14.34
C ILE A 39 -10.21 5.46 -13.80
N ALA A 40 -10.67 6.70 -13.63
CA ALA A 40 -11.98 7.01 -13.08
C ALA A 40 -12.50 8.31 -13.69
N ASP A 41 -13.82 8.44 -13.74
CA ASP A 41 -14.54 9.68 -14.00
C ASP A 41 -15.44 10.01 -12.81
N GLU A 42 -16.33 11.00 -12.96
CA GLU A 42 -17.28 11.42 -11.92
C GLU A 42 -18.24 10.30 -11.51
N ASP A 43 -18.54 9.36 -12.42
CA ASP A 43 -19.57 8.34 -12.22
C ASP A 43 -18.99 7.05 -11.62
N ARG A 44 -17.77 6.67 -12.02
CA ARG A 44 -17.21 5.36 -11.65
C ARG A 44 -15.70 5.22 -11.83
N ILE A 45 -15.17 4.17 -11.21
CA ILE A 45 -13.81 3.67 -11.48
C ILE A 45 -13.88 2.66 -12.63
N HIS A 46 -13.24 2.99 -13.76
CA HIS A 46 -13.15 2.10 -14.94
C HIS A 46 -12.08 1.03 -14.76
N GLY A 47 -11.00 1.37 -14.06
CA GLY A 47 -10.08 0.37 -13.52
C GLY A 47 -8.67 0.86 -13.32
N LEU A 48 -7.71 -0.05 -13.44
CA LEU A 48 -6.30 0.26 -13.28
C LEU A 48 -5.52 0.04 -14.56
N VAL A 49 -4.50 0.88 -14.76
CA VAL A 49 -3.50 0.70 -15.82
C VAL A 49 -2.12 0.52 -15.19
N THR A 50 -1.44 -0.55 -15.60
CA THR A 50 -0.04 -0.84 -15.28
C THR A 50 0.87 -0.46 -16.44
N LEU A 51 2.17 -0.41 -16.19
CA LEU A 51 3.17 -0.21 -17.25
C LEU A 51 2.99 -1.21 -18.41
N ARG A 52 2.69 -2.49 -18.12
CA ARG A 52 2.48 -3.52 -19.14
C ARG A 52 1.32 -3.18 -20.09
N GLN A 53 0.18 -2.75 -19.54
CA GLN A 53 -0.98 -2.34 -20.34
C GLN A 53 -0.66 -1.10 -21.17
N LEU A 54 0.06 -0.14 -20.59
CA LEU A 54 0.46 1.07 -21.29
C LEU A 54 1.39 0.77 -22.48
N VAL A 55 2.37 -0.13 -22.29
CA VAL A 55 3.29 -0.57 -23.36
C VAL A 55 2.52 -1.26 -24.49
N PHE A 56 1.64 -2.22 -24.18
CA PHE A 56 0.83 -2.87 -25.22
C PHE A 56 -0.14 -1.92 -25.90
N GLY A 57 -0.72 -0.96 -25.17
CA GLY A 57 -1.56 0.07 -25.77
C GLY A 57 -0.81 0.97 -26.74
N ALA A 58 0.41 1.37 -26.39
CA ALA A 58 1.28 2.16 -27.26
C ALA A 58 1.70 1.37 -28.51
N GLU A 59 2.02 0.09 -28.36
CA GLU A 59 2.32 -0.82 -29.48
C GLU A 59 1.11 -0.98 -30.40
N ALA A 60 -0.07 -1.24 -29.84
CA ALA A 60 -1.31 -1.38 -30.61
C ALA A 60 -1.61 -0.10 -31.41
N ALA A 61 -1.48 1.07 -30.78
CA ALA A 61 -1.67 2.37 -31.44
C ALA A 61 -0.64 2.61 -32.57
N ALA A 62 0.62 2.23 -32.35
CA ALA A 62 1.67 2.33 -33.38
C ALA A 62 1.40 1.41 -34.59
N GLN A 63 0.70 0.30 -34.37
CA GLN A 63 0.23 -0.61 -35.43
C GLN A 63 -1.09 -0.15 -36.08
N GLY A 64 -1.64 1.01 -35.69
CA GLY A 64 -2.88 1.56 -36.25
C GLY A 64 -4.16 1.01 -35.62
N HIS A 65 -4.09 0.24 -34.53
CA HIS A 65 -5.29 -0.15 -33.81
C HIS A 65 -5.92 1.07 -33.11
N PRO A 66 -7.25 1.18 -33.08
CA PRO A 66 -7.91 2.30 -32.44
C PRO A 66 -7.70 2.22 -30.92
N VAL A 67 -7.04 3.24 -30.37
CA VAL A 67 -6.92 3.46 -28.92
C VAL A 67 -7.38 4.89 -28.65
N HIS A 68 -8.57 5.02 -28.07
CA HIS A 68 -9.25 6.29 -27.88
C HIS A 68 -8.81 7.03 -26.62
N GLY A 69 -8.10 6.36 -25.72
CA GLY A 69 -7.63 6.91 -24.46
C GLY A 69 -7.08 5.81 -23.55
N VAL A 70 -6.55 6.22 -22.39
CA VAL A 70 -6.01 5.30 -21.39
C VAL A 70 -7.07 4.34 -20.82
N GLY A 71 -8.35 4.71 -20.87
CA GLY A 71 -9.47 3.87 -20.44
C GLY A 71 -9.61 2.56 -21.22
N ASP A 72 -9.24 2.56 -22.50
CA ASP A 72 -9.25 1.35 -23.34
C ASP A 72 -8.24 0.30 -22.84
N LEU A 73 -7.26 0.73 -22.04
CA LEU A 73 -6.21 -0.11 -21.47
C LEU A 73 -6.53 -0.55 -20.03
N ALA A 74 -7.55 0.03 -19.40
CA ALA A 74 -7.88 -0.21 -18.00
C ALA A 74 -8.39 -1.63 -17.78
N HIS A 75 -7.96 -2.26 -16.67
CA HIS A 75 -8.44 -3.59 -16.28
C HIS A 75 -9.17 -3.57 -14.93
N PRO A 76 -10.18 -4.44 -14.74
CA PRO A 76 -10.97 -4.49 -13.52
C PRO A 76 -10.36 -5.34 -12.40
N ARG A 77 -9.06 -5.67 -12.44
CA ARG A 77 -8.43 -6.59 -11.47
C ARG A 77 -7.99 -5.89 -10.18
N PHE A 78 -8.94 -5.29 -9.48
CA PHE A 78 -8.73 -4.60 -8.21
C PHE A 78 -9.97 -4.75 -7.33
N LEU A 79 -9.82 -4.52 -6.02
CA LEU A 79 -10.95 -4.33 -5.12
C LEU A 79 -11.19 -2.86 -4.83
N VAL A 80 -12.38 -2.54 -4.34
CA VAL A 80 -12.68 -1.25 -3.74
C VAL A 80 -12.84 -1.43 -2.23
N THR A 81 -12.28 -0.50 -1.46
CA THR A 81 -12.27 -0.53 0.01
C THR A 81 -12.43 0.89 0.56
N TRP A 82 -12.92 1.00 1.79
CA TRP A 82 -13.00 2.27 2.49
C TRP A 82 -11.73 2.50 3.32
N GLU A 83 -11.31 3.75 3.46
CA GLU A 83 -10.10 4.10 4.22
C GLU A 83 -10.16 3.72 5.72
N ARG A 84 -11.38 3.48 6.23
CA ARG A 84 -11.67 3.07 7.61
C ARG A 84 -11.77 1.55 7.80
N GLU A 85 -11.62 0.77 6.74
CA GLU A 85 -11.63 -0.69 6.84
C GLU A 85 -10.38 -1.18 7.60
N PRO A 86 -10.51 -2.19 8.48
CA PRO A 86 -9.37 -2.86 9.08
C PRO A 86 -8.49 -3.55 8.04
N LEU A 87 -7.17 -3.44 8.20
CA LEU A 87 -6.19 -3.92 7.24
C LEU A 87 -6.26 -5.44 7.05
N GLU A 88 -6.55 -6.18 8.12
CA GLU A 88 -6.65 -7.63 8.14
C GLU A 88 -7.83 -8.14 7.30
N GLU A 89 -8.96 -7.42 7.35
CA GLU A 89 -10.15 -7.71 6.54
C GLU A 89 -9.87 -7.49 5.06
N LEU A 90 -9.25 -6.35 4.72
CA LEU A 90 -8.82 -6.08 3.35
C LEU A 90 -7.83 -7.14 2.86
N ALA A 91 -6.86 -7.54 3.69
CA ALA A 91 -5.88 -8.56 3.32
C ALA A 91 -6.56 -9.90 3.00
N ALA A 92 -7.53 -10.34 3.81
CA ALA A 92 -8.30 -11.55 3.55
C ALA A 92 -9.07 -11.44 2.21
N ARG A 93 -9.72 -10.30 1.96
CA ARG A 93 -10.46 -10.05 0.71
C ARG A 93 -9.55 -10.07 -0.52
N LEU A 94 -8.36 -9.47 -0.44
CA LEU A 94 -7.39 -9.48 -1.54
C LEU A 94 -6.94 -10.91 -1.88
N VAL A 95 -6.69 -11.74 -0.86
CA VAL A 95 -6.33 -13.16 -1.05
C VAL A 95 -7.49 -13.94 -1.67
N GLN A 96 -8.70 -13.80 -1.12
CA GLN A 96 -9.89 -14.49 -1.62
C GLN A 96 -10.20 -14.13 -3.07
N ALA A 97 -10.07 -12.84 -3.43
CA ALA A 97 -10.31 -12.37 -4.79
C ALA A 97 -9.13 -12.63 -5.75
N GLY A 98 -7.97 -13.08 -5.25
CA GLY A 98 -6.78 -13.30 -6.07
C GLY A 98 -6.24 -12.02 -6.72
N VAL A 99 -6.49 -10.86 -6.12
CA VAL A 99 -6.02 -9.55 -6.60
C VAL A 99 -4.94 -8.99 -5.69
N ARG A 100 -4.12 -8.09 -6.24
CA ARG A 100 -2.91 -7.59 -5.57
C ARG A 100 -3.04 -6.17 -5.06
N CYS A 101 -4.17 -5.52 -5.30
CA CYS A 101 -4.40 -4.13 -4.96
C CYS A 101 -5.88 -3.81 -4.76
N ALA A 102 -6.12 -2.74 -4.01
CA ALA A 102 -7.43 -2.14 -3.85
C ALA A 102 -7.34 -0.62 -4.02
N VAL A 103 -8.34 -0.05 -4.70
CA VAL A 103 -8.58 1.39 -4.74
C VAL A 103 -9.32 1.77 -3.46
N VAL A 104 -8.80 2.77 -2.76
CA VAL A 104 -9.32 3.22 -1.48
C VAL A 104 -10.21 4.43 -1.68
N LEU A 105 -11.44 4.36 -1.17
CA LEU A 105 -12.38 5.46 -1.14
C LEU A 105 -12.30 6.21 0.20
N GLY A 106 -12.35 7.53 0.12
CA GLY A 106 -12.50 8.40 1.29
C GLY A 106 -13.97 8.54 1.70
N GLU A 107 -14.25 9.25 2.79
CA GLU A 107 -15.63 9.42 3.31
C GLU A 107 -16.62 10.03 2.29
N GLY A 108 -16.13 10.85 1.35
CA GLY A 108 -16.93 11.45 0.28
C GLY A 108 -17.16 10.56 -0.97
N GLY A 109 -16.73 9.30 -0.95
CA GLY A 109 -16.88 8.36 -2.08
C GLY A 109 -15.85 8.52 -3.21
N GLY A 110 -15.05 9.60 -3.19
CA GLY A 110 -13.94 9.79 -4.12
C GLY A 110 -12.73 8.90 -3.82
N VAL A 111 -11.85 8.75 -4.83
CA VAL A 111 -10.59 8.01 -4.69
C VAL A 111 -9.66 8.75 -3.75
N ALA A 112 -9.45 8.19 -2.55
CA ALA A 112 -8.53 8.73 -1.55
C ALA A 112 -7.12 8.12 -1.64
N GLY A 113 -6.99 6.97 -2.30
CA GLY A 113 -5.69 6.33 -2.48
C GLY A 113 -5.74 4.94 -3.09
N LEU A 114 -4.61 4.26 -2.98
CA LEU A 114 -4.39 2.91 -3.48
C LEU A 114 -3.58 2.15 -2.44
N ILE A 115 -3.92 0.88 -2.24
CA ILE A 115 -3.13 0.00 -1.38
C ILE A 115 -2.85 -1.30 -2.12
N THR A 116 -1.60 -1.76 -2.05
CA THR A 116 -1.20 -3.02 -2.67
C THR A 116 -0.72 -4.02 -1.61
N THR A 117 -0.60 -5.28 -2.02
CA THR A 117 0.04 -6.33 -1.20
C THR A 117 1.45 -5.96 -0.71
N LEU A 118 2.14 -5.02 -1.36
CA LEU A 118 3.44 -4.54 -0.90
C LEU A 118 3.34 -3.67 0.36
N GLU A 119 2.37 -2.77 0.45
CA GLU A 119 2.10 -1.97 1.65
C GLU A 119 1.75 -2.89 2.83
N LEU A 120 0.92 -3.91 2.59
CA LEU A 120 0.59 -4.95 3.58
C LEU A 120 1.84 -5.70 4.06
N ALA A 121 2.69 -6.14 3.15
CA ALA A 121 3.93 -6.84 3.49
C ALA A 121 4.90 -5.95 4.27
N ASN A 122 4.99 -4.66 3.93
CA ASN A 122 5.84 -3.69 4.62
C ASN A 122 5.35 -3.42 6.05
N ALA A 123 4.03 -3.35 6.26
CA ALA A 123 3.43 -3.21 7.59
C ALA A 123 3.74 -4.42 8.49
N ALA A 124 3.61 -5.64 7.95
CA ALA A 124 3.95 -6.86 8.68
C ALA A 124 5.44 -6.90 9.08
N LYS A 125 6.34 -6.46 8.19
CA LYS A 125 7.78 -6.35 8.50
C LYS A 125 8.07 -5.35 9.63
N ARG A 126 7.41 -4.19 9.62
CA ARG A 126 7.56 -3.17 10.69
C ARG A 126 7.13 -3.71 12.05
N ARG A 127 5.99 -4.41 12.11
CA ARG A 127 5.54 -5.05 13.36
C ARG A 127 6.52 -6.09 13.88
N ARG A 128 7.05 -6.97 13.02
CA ARG A 128 8.06 -7.97 13.42
C ARG A 128 9.35 -7.36 13.96
N ARG A 129 9.80 -6.23 13.40
CA ARG A 129 10.98 -5.51 13.92
C ARG A 129 10.72 -4.83 15.25
N GLY A 130 9.53 -4.24 15.45
CA GLY A 130 9.13 -3.66 16.73
C GLY A 130 9.07 -4.70 17.85
N LEU A 131 8.52 -5.89 17.58
CA LEU A 131 8.50 -7.01 18.52
C LEU A 131 9.92 -7.44 18.93
N ARG A 132 10.81 -7.66 17.95
CA ARG A 132 12.20 -8.06 18.23
C ARG A 132 13.01 -7.02 19.02
N ALA A 133 12.71 -5.72 18.85
CA ALA A 133 13.42 -4.67 19.59
C ALA A 133 13.00 -4.60 21.06
N VAL A 134 11.76 -4.97 21.39
CA VAL A 134 11.26 -5.02 22.77
C VAL A 134 11.89 -6.20 23.52
N ASP A 135 12.02 -7.36 22.87
CA ASP A 135 12.61 -8.56 23.50
C ASP A 135 14.08 -8.36 23.89
N VAL A 136 14.87 -7.62 23.10
CA VAL A 136 16.29 -7.33 23.41
C VAL A 136 16.43 -6.28 24.53
N ALA A 137 15.48 -5.35 24.66
CA ALA A 137 15.52 -4.33 25.70
C ALA A 137 15.14 -4.87 27.10
N SER A 138 14.57 -6.07 27.19
CA SER A 138 14.23 -6.72 28.47
C SER A 138 15.38 -7.51 29.12
N GLU A 139 16.52 -7.73 28.44
CA GLU A 139 17.63 -8.52 29.00
C GLU A 139 18.73 -7.67 29.69
N ASP A 140 18.75 -6.34 29.52
CA ASP A 140 19.84 -5.46 30.02
C ASP A 140 19.49 -4.60 31.25
N SER A 141 18.36 -4.84 31.94
CA SER A 141 18.06 -4.19 33.23
C SER A 141 18.23 -5.16 34.40
N PHE A 142 19.46 -5.62 34.61
CA PHE A 142 19.90 -6.00 35.95
C PHE A 142 20.29 -4.71 36.68
N PRO A 143 19.60 -4.30 37.78
CA PRO A 143 20.18 -3.28 38.64
C PRO A 143 21.47 -3.87 39.21
N ALA A 144 22.59 -3.16 39.05
CA ALA A 144 23.80 -3.44 39.80
C ALA A 144 23.42 -3.42 41.29
N SER A 145 23.33 -4.60 41.90
CA SER A 145 23.13 -4.71 43.34
C SER A 145 24.37 -4.15 43.99
N ASP A 146 24.25 -3.03 44.69
CA ASP A 146 25.32 -2.55 45.56
C ASP A 146 25.75 -3.68 46.50
N ALA A 147 27.06 -3.83 46.67
CA ALA A 147 27.63 -4.88 47.49
C ALA A 147 27.15 -4.73 48.95
N PRO A 148 26.74 -5.82 49.62
CA PRO A 148 26.23 -5.72 50.98
C PRO A 148 27.37 -5.33 51.93
N SER A 149 27.18 -4.26 52.70
CA SER A 149 28.08 -3.85 53.78
C SER A 149 27.93 -4.79 54.98
N TRP A 150 28.65 -5.91 54.96
CA TRP A 150 28.86 -6.76 56.13
C TRP A 150 30.35 -6.92 56.39
N THR A 151 30.92 -6.02 57.20
CA THR A 151 32.05 -6.33 58.05
C THR A 151 31.59 -6.18 59.50
N GLY A 152 30.83 -7.20 59.94
CA GLY A 152 30.60 -7.46 61.35
C GLY A 152 31.88 -7.98 61.99
N ALA A 153 32.12 -7.52 63.21
CA ALA A 153 33.20 -7.91 64.10
C ALA A 153 33.43 -9.42 64.20
N LEU A 154 34.70 -9.82 64.29
CA LEU A 154 35.11 -11.03 64.98
C LEU A 154 35.79 -10.60 66.28
N ALA A 155 35.19 -11.04 67.39
CA ALA A 155 35.73 -10.97 68.74
C ALA A 155 36.84 -12.01 68.93
N GLY A 156 37.77 -11.74 69.84
CA GLY A 156 38.82 -12.64 70.30
C GLY A 156 39.85 -11.89 71.12
#